data_AF-A0A8T1H0K6-F1
#
_entry.id   AF-A0A8T1H0K6-F1
#
_cell.length_a   1.000
_cell.length_b   1.000
_cell.length_c   1.000
_cell.angle_alpha   90.00
_cell.angle_beta   90.00
_cell.angle_gamma   90.00
#
_symmetry.space_group_name_H-M   'P 1'
#
loop_
_entity.id
_entity.type
_entity.pdbx_description
1 polymer ?
#
loop_
_entity_poly.entity_id
_entity_poly.type
_entity_poly.pdbx_seq_one_letter_code
_entity_poly.pdbx_strand_id
1 'polypeptide(L)'
;MSSEWEEAFDEVSGRAYYFNRVTGDTSWTLPGEDTAEGGASTFGNEWQESFDEASQTVYYYNIHTGETSWTLPEDNQEGIDLSYLTFAVVRLQSIFRGIKDRKRARRLVTAQYQCTTDPDSGKILYTNLDTNTSSWTKPALFGPLQIPDTGELEEVEEEEDDDDGFEGFQQDAARDAEDEEIIDEIATNDAEVELDEATKKKVQRKYPRSKAQQIVDAAEDAEQAQLLDMSGLDAWKLSSRIWNLPYLKKLVLSNNYLTRIPSG
;
A
#
# COMPACT_ATOMS: atom_id res chain seq x y z
N MET A 1 -30.37 24.35 -36.39
CA MET A 1 -30.48 24.38 -37.86
C MET A 1 -29.08 24.73 -38.34
N SER A 2 -28.22 23.80 -38.73
CA SER A 2 -28.50 22.54 -39.42
C SER A 2 -27.31 21.59 -39.20
N SER A 3 -27.51 20.44 -38.56
CA SER A 3 -26.51 19.35 -38.63
C SER A 3 -26.58 18.82 -40.06
N GLU A 4 -25.79 19.41 -40.96
CA GLU A 4 -25.80 19.13 -42.41
C GLU A 4 -25.01 17.87 -42.79
N TRP A 5 -24.36 17.26 -41.81
CA TRP A 5 -23.58 16.03 -41.94
C TRP A 5 -24.46 14.82 -41.57
N GLU A 6 -24.70 13.94 -42.54
CA GLU A 6 -25.35 12.65 -42.34
C GLU A 6 -24.29 11.54 -42.16
N GLU A 7 -24.51 10.64 -41.21
CA GLU A 7 -23.67 9.47 -40.99
C GLU A 7 -24.07 8.35 -41.97
N ALA A 8 -23.09 7.85 -42.71
CA ALA A 8 -23.23 6.72 -43.61
C ALA A 8 -22.14 5.69 -43.32
N PHE A 9 -22.42 4.42 -43.56
CA PHE A 9 -21.44 3.36 -43.39
C PHE A 9 -20.90 2.95 -44.77
N ASP A 10 -19.58 2.88 -44.88
CA ASP A 10 -18.96 2.31 -46.07
C ASP A 10 -18.96 0.78 -45.95
N GLU A 11 -19.67 0.09 -46.84
CA GLU A 11 -19.80 -1.36 -46.84
C GLU A 11 -18.47 -2.09 -47.14
N VAL A 12 -17.49 -1.39 -47.73
CA VAL A 12 -16.17 -1.97 -48.04
C VAL A 12 -15.24 -1.93 -46.84
N SER A 13 -15.25 -0.83 -46.09
CA SER A 13 -14.35 -0.61 -44.94
C SER A 13 -15.00 -0.85 -43.58
N GLY A 14 -16.33 -0.97 -43.53
CA GLY A 14 -17.10 -1.17 -42.29
C GLY A 14 -17.06 0.02 -41.33
N ARG A 15 -16.57 1.18 -41.78
CA ARG A 15 -16.41 2.39 -40.97
C ARG A 15 -17.50 3.40 -41.30
N ALA A 16 -17.97 4.11 -40.26
CA ALA A 16 -18.86 5.24 -40.42
C ALA A 16 -18.07 6.43 -41.00
N TYR A 17 -18.62 7.09 -42.01
CA TYR A 17 -18.18 8.37 -42.52
C TYR A 17 -19.35 9.36 -42.51
N TYR A 18 -19.02 10.63 -42.33
CA TYR A 18 -20.00 11.71 -42.33
C TYR A 18 -19.92 12.43 -43.66
N PHE A 19 -21.06 12.66 -44.30
CA PHE A 19 -21.10 13.42 -45.55
C PHE A 19 -22.03 14.62 -45.42
N ASN A 20 -21.53 15.78 -45.85
CA ASN A 20 -22.27 17.02 -45.82
C ASN A 20 -23.22 17.06 -47.02
N ARG A 21 -24.52 17.14 -46.79
CA ARG A 21 -25.52 17.18 -47.88
C ARG A 21 -25.54 18.50 -48.64
N VAL A 22 -24.99 19.56 -48.07
CA VAL A 22 -25.02 20.91 -48.63
C VAL A 22 -23.81 21.17 -49.51
N THR A 23 -22.62 20.70 -49.09
CA THR A 23 -21.39 20.86 -49.86
C THR A 23 -21.02 19.63 -50.67
N GLY A 24 -21.55 18.45 -50.32
CA GLY A 24 -21.18 17.17 -50.92
C GLY A 24 -19.87 16.59 -50.40
N ASP A 25 -19.25 17.22 -49.40
CA ASP A 25 -17.97 16.80 -48.85
C ASP A 25 -18.13 15.60 -47.91
N THR A 26 -17.17 14.67 -47.94
CA THR A 26 -17.11 13.53 -47.02
C THR A 26 -15.96 13.71 -46.03
N SER A 27 -16.20 13.35 -44.77
CA SER A 27 -15.23 13.42 -43.69
C SER A 27 -15.37 12.20 -42.79
N TRP A 28 -14.24 11.65 -42.34
CA TRP A 28 -14.22 10.53 -41.40
C TRP A 28 -14.40 10.96 -39.94
N THR A 29 -14.41 12.27 -39.68
CA THR A 29 -14.59 12.88 -38.35
C THR A 29 -15.62 14.00 -38.44
N LEU A 30 -16.64 13.99 -37.57
CA LEU A 30 -17.70 15.00 -37.57
C LEU A 30 -17.12 16.37 -37.17
N PRO A 31 -17.08 17.38 -38.07
CA PRO A 31 -16.48 18.65 -37.75
C PRO A 31 -17.50 19.52 -36.98
N GLY A 32 -17.32 19.66 -35.66
CA GLY A 32 -18.04 20.64 -34.85
C GLY A 32 -18.62 20.18 -33.51
N GLU A 33 -18.38 18.95 -33.04
CA GLU A 33 -18.86 18.49 -31.74
C GLU A 33 -17.69 18.24 -30.78
N ASP A 34 -17.29 19.30 -30.06
CA ASP A 34 -16.46 19.18 -28.86
C ASP A 34 -17.34 18.62 -27.74
N THR A 35 -17.37 17.30 -27.55
CA THR A 35 -17.80 16.72 -26.27
C THR A 35 -17.02 15.45 -25.93
N ALA A 36 -16.50 15.52 -24.72
CA ALA A 36 -15.67 14.54 -24.03
C ALA A 36 -16.42 13.26 -23.63
N GLU A 37 -15.59 12.24 -23.47
CA GLU A 37 -15.71 11.06 -22.59
C GLU A 37 -16.67 9.93 -22.95
N GLY A 38 -16.08 8.74 -23.11
CA GLY A 38 -16.84 7.50 -23.15
C GLY A 38 -16.09 6.17 -23.29
N GLY A 39 -14.82 6.06 -22.85
CA GLY A 39 -14.30 4.78 -22.34
C GLY A 39 -13.27 4.01 -23.18
N ALA A 40 -12.13 3.74 -22.53
CA ALA A 40 -11.05 2.79 -22.86
C ALA A 40 -10.13 3.20 -24.04
N SER A 41 -8.82 3.37 -23.93
CA SER A 41 -7.86 3.03 -22.88
C SER A 41 -6.53 3.72 -23.20
N THR A 42 -5.77 4.04 -22.15
CA THR A 42 -4.30 4.10 -22.13
C THR A 42 -3.61 5.26 -22.87
N PHE A 43 -3.17 6.24 -22.07
CA PHE A 43 -2.05 7.12 -22.40
C PHE A 43 -0.78 6.28 -22.68
N GLY A 44 -0.22 6.46 -23.88
CA GLY A 44 0.94 5.74 -24.43
C GLY A 44 0.48 4.42 -25.02
N ASN A 45 0.41 4.20 -26.32
CA ASN A 45 1.52 4.35 -27.25
C ASN A 45 1.03 4.64 -28.66
N GLU A 46 1.64 5.64 -29.27
CA GLU A 46 1.20 6.29 -30.50
C GLU A 46 1.65 5.61 -31.78
N TRP A 47 1.59 4.29 -31.81
CA TRP A 47 1.92 3.50 -33.00
C TRP A 47 0.63 2.99 -33.63
N GLN A 48 0.35 3.46 -34.85
CA GLN A 48 -0.83 3.07 -35.61
C GLN A 48 -0.47 1.94 -36.59
N GLU A 49 -1.27 0.88 -36.59
CA GLU A 49 -1.12 -0.25 -37.51
C GLU A 49 -1.55 0.13 -38.93
N SER A 50 -0.76 -0.23 -39.93
CA SER A 50 -1.05 -0.03 -41.35
C SER A 50 -0.56 -1.21 -42.16
N PHE A 51 -1.24 -1.48 -43.27
CA PHE A 51 -0.94 -2.64 -44.12
C PHE A 51 -0.28 -2.16 -45.41
N ASP A 52 0.91 -2.70 -45.73
CA ASP A 52 1.54 -2.46 -47.03
C ASP A 52 1.10 -3.53 -48.03
N GLU A 53 0.36 -3.11 -49.05
CA GLU A 53 -0.18 -3.97 -50.09
C GLU A 53 0.90 -4.50 -51.06
N ALA A 54 2.02 -3.79 -51.20
CA ALA A 54 3.13 -4.22 -52.05
C ALA A 54 3.93 -5.37 -51.42
N SER A 55 4.07 -5.33 -50.09
CA SER A 55 4.82 -6.32 -49.30
C SER A 55 3.92 -7.37 -48.64
N GLN A 56 2.59 -7.20 -48.73
CA GLN A 56 1.57 -7.99 -48.02
C GLN A 56 1.88 -8.16 -46.52
N THR A 57 2.41 -7.13 -45.89
CA THR A 57 2.86 -7.18 -44.49
C THR A 57 2.38 -5.94 -43.73
N VAL A 58 2.01 -6.18 -42.48
CA VAL A 58 1.60 -5.12 -41.55
C VAL A 58 2.84 -4.40 -41.04
N TYR A 59 2.78 -3.07 -40.98
CA TYR A 59 3.77 -2.21 -40.35
C TYR A 59 3.09 -1.24 -39.37
N TYR A 60 3.86 -0.74 -38.41
CA TYR A 60 3.41 0.22 -37.41
C TYR A 60 4.07 1.56 -37.70
N TYR A 61 3.32 2.65 -37.65
CA TYR A 61 3.87 3.99 -37.82
C TYR A 61 3.54 4.88 -36.63
N ASN A 62 4.52 5.65 -36.17
CA ASN A 62 4.35 6.58 -35.08
C ASN A 62 3.74 7.88 -35.59
N ILE A 63 2.57 8.25 -35.08
CA ILE A 63 1.85 9.44 -35.57
C ILE A 63 2.50 10.76 -35.17
N HIS A 64 3.41 10.76 -34.20
CA HIS A 64 4.12 11.95 -33.72
C HIS A 64 5.52 12.10 -34.29
N THR A 65 6.29 11.02 -34.38
CA THR A 65 7.67 11.06 -34.89
C THR A 65 7.76 10.80 -36.39
N GLY A 66 6.71 10.23 -37.00
CA GLY A 66 6.70 9.81 -38.40
C GLY A 66 7.58 8.58 -38.67
N GLU A 67 8.07 7.92 -37.64
CA GLU A 67 8.89 6.71 -37.76
C GLU A 67 8.03 5.50 -38.12
N THR A 68 8.57 4.59 -38.94
CA THR A 68 7.93 3.33 -39.30
C THR A 68 8.74 2.15 -38.76
N SER A 69 8.05 1.16 -38.20
CA SER A 69 8.63 -0.05 -37.65
C SER A 69 7.82 -1.27 -38.11
N TRP A 70 8.50 -2.36 -38.44
CA TRP A 70 7.86 -3.63 -38.82
C TRP A 70 7.48 -4.48 -37.59
N THR A 71 7.86 -4.03 -36.39
CA THR A 71 7.52 -4.66 -35.11
C THR A 71 6.95 -3.59 -34.19
N LEU A 72 5.78 -3.86 -33.57
CA LEU A 72 5.20 -2.99 -32.56
C LEU A 72 6.25 -2.81 -31.44
N PRO A 73 6.74 -1.59 -31.18
CA PRO A 73 7.69 -1.38 -30.10
C PRO A 73 7.02 -1.80 -28.79
N GLU A 74 7.61 -2.77 -28.08
CA GLU A 74 7.11 -3.20 -26.79
C GLU A 74 7.01 -1.98 -25.88
N ASP A 75 5.78 -1.66 -25.48
CA ASP A 75 5.52 -0.72 -24.41
C ASP A 75 6.33 -1.18 -23.20
N ASN A 76 7.39 -0.43 -22.89
CA ASN A 76 8.18 -0.53 -21.66
C ASN A 76 7.34 -0.10 -20.43
N GLN A 77 6.09 -0.52 -20.37
CA GLN A 77 5.41 -0.70 -19.10
C GLN A 77 5.78 -2.11 -18.64
N GLU A 78 6.84 -2.20 -17.85
CA GLU A 78 6.92 -3.20 -16.79
C GLU A 78 5.74 -2.98 -15.83
N GLY A 79 4.52 -3.19 -16.31
CA GLY A 79 3.33 -3.32 -15.50
C GLY A 79 3.52 -4.61 -14.75
N ILE A 80 4.08 -4.52 -13.55
CA ILE A 80 4.21 -5.63 -12.61
C ILE A 80 2.87 -6.37 -12.63
N ASP A 81 2.90 -7.66 -12.93
CA ASP A 81 1.70 -8.50 -12.94
C ASP A 81 1.14 -8.59 -11.50
N LEU A 82 0.35 -7.59 -11.11
CA LEU A 82 -0.30 -7.48 -9.80
C LEU A 82 -1.36 -8.57 -9.60
N SER A 83 -1.64 -9.41 -10.61
CA SER A 83 -2.52 -10.57 -10.45
C SER A 83 -1.99 -11.54 -9.38
N TYR A 84 -0.67 -11.70 -9.30
CA TYR A 84 -0.04 -12.53 -8.26
C TYR A 84 -0.17 -11.88 -6.87
N LEU A 85 0.03 -10.57 -6.77
CA LEU A 85 -0.10 -9.83 -5.52
C LEU A 85 -1.54 -9.89 -5.00
N THR A 86 -2.52 -9.63 -5.86
CA THR A 86 -3.95 -9.70 -5.51
C THR A 86 -4.36 -11.11 -5.10
N PHE A 87 -3.91 -12.15 -5.83
CA PHE A 87 -4.12 -13.53 -5.42
C PHE A 87 -3.50 -13.84 -4.05
N ALA A 88 -2.26 -13.43 -3.81
CA ALA A 88 -1.57 -13.64 -2.54
C ALA A 88 -2.30 -12.94 -1.39
N VAL A 89 -2.73 -11.68 -1.59
CA VAL A 89 -3.50 -10.91 -0.60
C VAL A 89 -4.82 -11.61 -0.27
N VAL A 90 -5.58 -12.05 -1.28
CA VAL A 90 -6.85 -12.78 -1.06
C VAL A 90 -6.61 -14.08 -0.29
N ARG A 91 -5.54 -14.83 -0.60
CA ARG A 91 -5.19 -16.06 0.12
C ARG A 91 -4.84 -15.76 1.57
N LEU A 92 -4.01 -14.77 1.84
CA LEU A 92 -3.65 -14.35 3.20
C LEU A 92 -4.88 -13.91 4.00
N GLN A 93 -5.73 -13.08 3.43
CA GLN A 93 -6.98 -12.65 4.05
C GLN A 93 -7.91 -13.82 4.35
N SER A 94 -8.02 -14.79 3.44
CA SER A 94 -8.85 -15.99 3.64
C SER A 94 -8.35 -16.88 4.78
N ILE A 95 -7.03 -17.07 4.86
CA ILE A 95 -6.38 -17.83 5.94
C ILE A 95 -6.66 -17.13 7.27
N PHE A 96 -6.47 -15.81 7.30
CA PHE A 96 -6.70 -15.00 8.50
C PHE A 96 -8.15 -15.12 9.01
N ARG A 97 -9.13 -14.90 8.12
CA ARG A 97 -10.56 -15.06 8.44
C ARG A 97 -10.85 -16.47 8.95
N GLY A 98 -10.30 -17.49 8.30
CA GLY A 98 -10.44 -18.89 8.73
C GLY A 98 -9.83 -19.16 10.11
N ILE A 99 -8.67 -18.57 10.43
CA ILE A 99 -8.07 -18.68 11.77
C ILE A 99 -8.98 -18.02 12.81
N LYS A 100 -9.51 -16.83 12.53
CA LYS A 100 -10.43 -16.09 13.42
C LYS A 100 -11.70 -16.87 13.70
N ASP A 101 -12.34 -17.39 12.66
CA ASP A 101 -13.58 -18.16 12.80
C ASP A 101 -13.36 -19.46 13.57
N ARG A 102 -12.23 -20.15 13.33
CA ARG A 102 -11.85 -21.32 14.13
C ARG A 102 -11.63 -20.96 15.59
N LYS A 103 -10.88 -19.90 15.91
CA LYS A 103 -10.70 -19.45 17.31
C LYS A 103 -12.05 -19.17 17.99
N ARG A 104 -12.97 -18.49 17.30
CA ARG A 104 -14.34 -18.25 17.80
C ARG A 104 -15.11 -19.55 18.03
N ALA A 105 -15.10 -20.46 17.07
CA ALA A 105 -15.75 -21.76 17.19
C ALA A 105 -15.18 -22.58 18.36
N ARG A 106 -13.85 -22.58 18.55
CA ARG A 106 -13.20 -23.22 19.69
C ARG A 106 -13.70 -22.66 21.00
N ARG A 107 -13.68 -21.33 21.19
CA ARG A 107 -14.18 -20.68 22.42
C ARG A 107 -15.62 -21.09 22.74
N LEU A 108 -16.50 -21.09 21.74
CA LEU A 108 -17.90 -21.49 21.91
C LEU A 108 -18.06 -22.96 22.29
N VAL A 109 -17.33 -23.85 21.62
CA VAL A 109 -17.36 -25.28 21.91
C VAL A 109 -16.74 -25.57 23.27
N THR A 110 -15.62 -24.94 23.63
CA THR A 110 -14.98 -25.12 24.93
C THR A 110 -15.89 -24.69 26.08
N ALA A 111 -16.65 -23.61 25.92
CA ALA A 111 -17.62 -23.16 26.93
C ALA A 111 -18.75 -24.16 27.20
N GLN A 112 -19.01 -25.09 26.28
CA GLN A 112 -20.06 -26.10 26.40
C GLN A 112 -19.58 -27.38 27.12
N TYR A 113 -18.30 -27.49 27.44
CA TYR A 113 -17.74 -28.67 28.12
C TYR A 113 -17.10 -28.30 29.44
N GLN A 114 -17.24 -29.21 30.41
CA GLN A 114 -16.50 -29.16 31.66
C GLN A 114 -15.38 -30.21 31.61
N CYS A 115 -14.17 -29.77 31.96
CA CYS A 115 -12.99 -30.63 32.04
C CYS A 115 -12.72 -30.94 33.51
N THR A 116 -12.71 -32.22 33.87
CA THR A 116 -12.39 -32.66 35.24
C THR A 116 -11.20 -33.61 35.21
N THR A 117 -10.23 -33.41 36.10
CA THR A 117 -9.05 -34.27 36.19
C THR A 117 -9.32 -35.38 37.20
N ASP A 118 -9.12 -36.62 36.78
CA ASP A 118 -9.20 -37.78 37.66
C ASP A 118 -8.01 -37.76 38.67
N PRO A 119 -8.24 -37.75 39.99
CA PRO A 119 -7.18 -37.69 41.00
C PRO A 119 -6.21 -38.87 40.97
N ASP A 120 -6.67 -40.06 40.56
CA ASP A 120 -5.84 -41.27 40.55
C ASP A 120 -5.07 -41.43 39.23
N SER A 121 -5.72 -41.18 38.08
CA SER A 121 -5.09 -41.36 36.77
C SER A 121 -4.43 -40.10 36.21
N GLY A 122 -4.76 -38.91 36.72
CA GLY A 122 -4.34 -37.62 36.15
C GLY A 122 -4.92 -37.32 34.76
N LYS A 123 -5.85 -38.15 34.26
CA LYS A 123 -6.47 -37.99 32.93
C LYS A 123 -7.63 -37.00 32.99
N ILE A 124 -7.84 -36.26 31.91
CA ILE A 124 -8.92 -35.30 31.78
C ILE A 124 -10.17 -36.02 31.23
N LEU A 125 -11.28 -35.92 31.97
CA LEU A 125 -12.61 -36.30 31.53
C LEU A 125 -13.33 -35.07 30.97
N TYR A 126 -13.81 -35.18 29.73
CA TYR A 126 -14.57 -34.13 29.06
C TYR A 126 -16.06 -34.44 29.18
N THR A 127 -16.82 -33.58 29.86
CA THR A 127 -18.28 -33.72 30.00
C THR A 127 -18.99 -32.64 29.20
N ASN A 128 -19.85 -33.02 28.26
CA ASN A 128 -20.68 -32.08 27.51
C ASN A 128 -21.85 -31.64 28.39
N LEU A 129 -21.99 -30.33 28.63
CA LEU A 129 -22.98 -29.78 29.55
C LEU A 129 -24.43 -29.88 29.04
N ASP A 130 -24.63 -29.88 27.71
CA ASP A 130 -25.99 -29.89 27.12
C ASP A 130 -26.59 -31.29 27.07
N THR A 131 -25.76 -32.28 26.73
CA THR A 131 -26.18 -33.69 26.62
C THR A 131 -25.90 -34.48 27.89
N ASN A 132 -25.13 -33.91 28.82
CA ASN A 132 -24.63 -34.56 30.03
C ASN A 132 -23.91 -35.90 29.73
N THR A 133 -23.22 -35.96 28.60
CA THR A 133 -22.43 -37.13 28.18
C THR A 133 -20.96 -36.91 28.48
N SER A 134 -20.28 -37.95 28.95
CA SER A 134 -18.87 -37.90 29.33
C SER A 134 -18.01 -38.74 28.39
N SER A 135 -16.83 -38.23 28.03
CA SER A 135 -15.87 -38.89 27.16
C SER A 135 -14.45 -38.65 27.66
N TRP A 136 -13.61 -39.68 27.57
CA TRP A 136 -12.17 -39.57 27.81
C TRP A 136 -11.40 -39.09 26.56
N THR A 137 -12.08 -38.89 25.44
CA THR A 137 -11.49 -38.46 24.17
C THR A 137 -11.68 -36.95 24.01
N LYS A 138 -10.59 -36.23 23.72
CA LYS A 138 -10.62 -34.79 23.46
C LYS A 138 -11.54 -34.50 22.24
N PRO A 139 -12.52 -33.58 22.37
CA PRO A 139 -13.37 -33.22 21.23
C PRO A 139 -12.57 -32.59 20.08
N ALA A 140 -12.97 -32.80 18.83
CA ALA A 140 -12.18 -32.46 17.64
C ALA A 140 -11.79 -30.97 17.49
N LEU A 141 -12.50 -30.05 18.16
CA LEU A 141 -12.21 -28.60 18.14
C LEU A 141 -11.35 -28.12 19.32
N PHE A 142 -11.02 -28.99 20.29
CA PHE A 142 -10.17 -28.67 21.45
C PHE A 142 -8.66 -28.69 21.13
N GLY A 143 -8.30 -28.81 19.86
CA GLY A 143 -6.91 -28.80 19.40
C GLY A 143 -6.79 -28.37 17.93
N PRO A 144 -5.56 -28.42 17.39
CA PRO A 144 -5.33 -28.33 15.95
C PRO A 144 -6.19 -29.38 15.23
N LEU A 145 -6.80 -29.00 14.11
CA LEU A 145 -7.51 -29.95 13.24
C LEU A 145 -6.49 -31.02 12.80
N GLN A 146 -6.59 -32.22 13.35
CA GLN A 146 -5.80 -33.35 12.88
C GLN A 146 -6.30 -33.72 11.49
N ILE A 147 -5.60 -33.23 10.47
CA ILE A 147 -5.74 -33.73 9.10
C ILE A 147 -5.03 -35.08 9.11
N PRO A 148 -5.71 -36.21 8.82
CA PRO A 148 -5.04 -37.49 8.76
C PRO A 148 -4.17 -37.50 7.50
N ASP A 149 -2.94 -37.02 7.63
CA ASP A 149 -1.90 -37.20 6.64
C ASP A 149 -0.61 -37.66 7.31
N THR A 150 -0.01 -38.63 6.66
CA THR A 150 1.15 -39.42 7.03
C THR A 150 2.31 -38.64 7.66
N GLY A 151 2.66 -38.98 8.90
CA GLY A 151 3.96 -38.61 9.52
C GLY A 151 3.81 -37.85 10.83
N GLU A 152 4.38 -38.44 11.88
CA GLU A 152 4.46 -37.93 13.25
C GLU A 152 4.63 -36.41 13.37
N LEU A 153 3.73 -35.77 14.12
CA LEU A 153 3.95 -34.44 14.66
C LEU A 153 3.70 -34.50 16.17
N GLU A 154 4.75 -34.13 16.92
CA GLU A 154 4.73 -34.00 18.37
C GLU A 154 3.61 -33.05 18.83
N GLU A 155 2.96 -33.40 19.93
CA GLU A 155 2.00 -32.54 20.62
C GLU A 155 2.72 -31.28 21.10
N VAL A 156 2.68 -30.22 20.31
CA VAL A 156 3.09 -28.89 20.78
C VAL A 156 1.97 -28.39 21.68
N GLU A 157 2.25 -28.28 22.98
CA GLU A 157 1.43 -27.52 23.91
C GLU A 157 1.37 -26.08 23.38
N GLU A 158 0.22 -25.68 22.82
CA GLU A 158 -0.04 -24.27 22.51
C GLU A 158 -0.07 -23.56 23.86
N GLU A 159 1.02 -22.88 24.23
CA GLU A 159 0.94 -21.86 25.27
C GLU A 159 -0.17 -20.90 24.86
N GLU A 160 -1.06 -20.59 25.79
CA GLU A 160 -2.11 -19.60 25.59
C GLU A 160 -1.40 -18.24 25.45
N ASP A 161 -0.87 -17.95 24.25
CA ASP A 161 -0.37 -16.63 23.91
C ASP A 161 -1.54 -15.67 24.08
N ASP A 162 -1.41 -14.89 25.15
CA ASP A 162 -2.29 -13.83 25.57
C ASP A 162 -2.75 -12.97 24.38
N ASP A 163 -3.93 -12.37 24.54
CA ASP A 163 -4.79 -11.65 23.60
C ASP A 163 -4.15 -10.47 22.79
N ASP A 164 -2.86 -10.47 22.48
CA ASP A 164 -2.13 -9.40 21.79
C ASP A 164 -1.92 -9.65 20.28
N GLY A 165 -2.36 -10.79 19.76
CA GLY A 165 -1.93 -11.25 18.43
C GLY A 165 -2.53 -10.52 17.21
N PHE A 166 -3.61 -9.75 17.33
CA PHE A 166 -4.21 -9.05 16.16
C PHE A 166 -5.25 -7.96 16.47
N GLU A 167 -6.05 -8.09 17.52
CA GLU A 167 -7.00 -7.04 17.92
C GLU A 167 -6.23 -5.80 18.40
N GLY A 168 -5.14 -6.01 19.14
CA GLY A 168 -4.14 -4.99 19.46
C GLY A 168 -3.56 -4.35 18.20
N PHE A 169 -3.20 -5.14 17.20
CA PHE A 169 -2.70 -4.61 15.91
C PHE A 169 -3.73 -3.73 15.18
N GLN A 170 -5.02 -4.11 15.16
CA GLN A 170 -6.06 -3.29 14.55
C GLN A 170 -6.33 -2.00 15.34
N GLN A 171 -6.29 -2.07 16.67
CA GLN A 171 -6.43 -0.90 17.53
C GLN A 171 -5.24 0.05 17.41
N ASP A 172 -4.03 -0.49 17.29
CA ASP A 172 -2.81 0.28 17.06
C ASP A 172 -2.83 0.93 15.67
N ALA A 173 -3.22 0.19 14.62
CA ALA A 173 -3.35 0.74 13.27
C ALA A 173 -4.44 1.82 13.16
N ALA A 174 -5.58 1.64 13.85
CA ALA A 174 -6.63 2.66 13.90
C ALA A 174 -6.16 3.91 14.66
N ARG A 175 -5.45 3.73 15.77
CA ARG A 175 -4.87 4.82 16.55
C ARG A 175 -3.81 5.59 15.75
N ASP A 176 -2.95 4.88 15.03
CA ASP A 176 -1.93 5.49 14.16
C ASP A 176 -2.60 6.30 13.04
N ALA A 177 -3.72 5.83 12.47
CA ALA A 177 -4.48 6.58 11.46
C ALA A 177 -5.12 7.86 12.03
N GLU A 178 -5.67 7.81 13.25
CA GLU A 178 -6.20 8.98 13.95
C GLU A 178 -5.09 9.99 14.31
N ASP A 179 -3.92 9.50 14.72
CA ASP A 179 -2.79 10.35 15.08
C ASP A 179 -2.17 11.05 13.85
N GLU A 180 -2.16 10.41 12.67
CA GLU A 180 -1.74 11.04 11.40
C GLU A 180 -2.71 12.14 10.94
N GLU A 181 -4.03 11.94 11.08
CA GLU A 181 -5.03 12.96 10.74
C GLU A 181 -4.86 14.23 11.60
N ILE A 182 -4.56 14.05 12.89
CA ILE A 182 -4.26 15.16 13.82
C ILE A 182 -2.95 15.87 13.44
N ILE A 183 -1.92 15.14 13.01
CA ILE A 183 -0.64 15.74 12.57
C ILE A 183 -0.83 16.58 11.30
N ASP A 184 -1.60 16.08 10.34
CA ASP A 184 -1.91 16.80 9.09
C ASP A 184 -2.76 18.06 9.34
N GLU A 185 -3.71 18.01 10.28
CA GLU A 185 -4.47 19.20 10.71
C GLU A 185 -3.60 20.26 11.42
N ILE A 186 -2.60 19.83 12.19
CA ILE A 186 -1.62 20.74 12.82
C ILE A 186 -0.68 21.35 11.76
N ALA A 187 -0.26 20.58 10.76
CA ALA A 187 0.65 21.05 9.72
C ALA A 187 0.00 22.07 8.76
N THR A 188 -1.32 22.04 8.63
CA THR A 188 -2.08 22.92 7.73
C THR A 188 -2.55 24.21 8.39
N ASN A 189 -2.75 24.20 9.71
CA ASN A 189 -3.10 25.38 10.49
C ASN A 189 -1.87 25.87 11.28
N ASP A 190 -1.19 26.90 10.78
CA ASP A 190 -0.16 27.71 11.49
C ASP A 190 -0.74 28.49 12.70
N ALA A 191 -1.77 27.95 13.36
CA ALA A 191 -2.40 28.52 14.54
C ALA A 191 -1.94 27.73 15.77
N GLU A 192 -1.49 28.45 16.81
CA GLU A 192 -1.19 27.89 18.13
C GLU A 192 -2.46 27.25 18.73
N VAL A 193 -2.73 25.99 18.38
CA VAL A 193 -3.77 25.18 19.01
C VAL A 193 -3.25 24.76 20.38
N GLU A 194 -3.93 25.20 21.44
CA GLU A 194 -3.61 24.80 22.81
C GLU A 194 -3.93 23.31 23.01
N LEU A 195 -2.93 22.47 22.73
CA LEU A 195 -3.04 21.01 22.82
C LEU A 195 -3.25 20.56 24.26
N ASP A 196 -4.18 19.63 24.47
CA ASP A 196 -4.40 18.95 25.73
C ASP A 196 -3.18 18.09 26.13
N GLU A 197 -3.04 17.79 27.42
CA GLU A 197 -1.87 17.08 27.97
C GLU A 197 -1.62 15.71 27.29
N ALA A 198 -2.70 15.05 26.84
CA ALA A 198 -2.62 13.75 26.19
C ALA A 198 -2.11 13.85 24.74
N THR A 199 -2.58 14.83 23.96
CA THR A 199 -2.05 15.08 22.60
C THR A 199 -0.63 15.64 22.64
N LYS A 200 -0.28 16.50 23.62
CA LYS A 200 1.12 16.91 23.86
C LYS A 200 2.03 15.71 24.08
N LYS A 201 1.59 14.72 24.87
CA LYS A 201 2.35 13.49 25.13
C LYS A 201 2.47 12.58 23.90
N LYS A 202 1.47 12.59 23.00
CA LYS A 202 1.49 11.86 21.72
C LYS A 202 2.40 12.51 20.67
N VAL A 203 2.36 13.84 20.57
CA VAL A 203 3.22 14.65 19.68
C VAL A 203 4.68 14.63 20.15
N GLN A 204 4.93 14.31 21.43
CA GLN A 204 6.29 14.05 21.89
C GLN A 204 6.88 12.88 21.11
N ARG A 205 7.96 13.18 20.39
CA ARG A 205 8.65 12.22 19.53
C ARG A 205 8.98 10.96 20.31
N LYS A 206 8.60 9.80 19.75
CA LYS A 206 8.86 8.45 20.30
C LYS A 206 10.33 8.20 20.65
N TYR A 207 11.24 8.91 19.99
CA TYR A 207 12.68 8.87 20.26
C TYR A 207 13.23 10.27 20.54
N PRO A 208 14.14 10.40 21.52
CA PRO A 208 14.77 11.66 21.82
C PRO A 208 15.55 12.16 20.60
N ARG A 209 15.50 13.47 20.41
CA ARG A 209 16.19 14.15 19.32
C ARG A 209 17.68 13.81 19.34
N SER A 210 18.28 13.51 18.19
CA SER A 210 19.71 13.15 18.17
C SER A 210 20.56 14.33 18.62
N LYS A 211 21.74 14.06 19.21
CA LYS A 211 22.64 15.12 19.68
C LYS A 211 22.99 16.13 18.57
N ALA A 212 23.17 15.65 17.33
CA ALA A 212 23.36 16.51 16.15
C ALA A 212 22.15 17.42 15.90
N GLN A 213 20.94 16.87 16.02
CA GLN A 213 19.72 17.64 15.80
C GLN A 213 19.46 18.67 16.90
N GLN A 214 19.82 18.39 18.15
CA GLN A 214 19.72 19.34 19.27
C GLN A 214 20.72 20.49 19.12
N ILE A 215 21.93 20.21 18.63
CA ILE A 215 22.94 21.23 18.34
C ILE A 215 22.46 22.18 17.23
N VAL A 216 21.77 21.65 16.21
CA VAL A 216 21.17 22.46 15.15
C VAL A 216 20.04 23.33 15.70
N ASP A 217 19.15 22.81 16.54
CA ASP A 217 18.09 23.64 17.15
C ASP A 217 18.65 24.77 17.99
N ALA A 218 19.61 24.45 18.87
CA ALA A 218 20.22 25.45 19.72
C ALA A 218 20.92 26.54 18.89
N ALA A 219 21.41 26.20 17.68
CA ALA A 219 22.00 27.16 16.76
C ALA A 219 20.96 27.99 15.99
N GLU A 220 19.79 27.41 15.69
CA GLU A 220 18.63 28.13 15.13
C GLU A 220 18.10 29.14 16.16
N ASP A 221 17.92 28.70 17.41
CA ASP A 221 17.40 29.53 18.52
C ASP A 221 18.39 30.62 18.97
N ALA A 222 19.71 30.36 18.87
CA ALA A 222 20.72 31.31 19.32
C ALA A 222 20.90 32.52 18.38
N GLU A 223 20.20 32.57 17.24
CA GLU A 223 20.18 33.62 16.20
C GLU A 223 21.55 34.10 15.66
N GLN A 224 22.70 33.73 16.23
CA GLN A 224 24.04 34.26 15.90
C GLN A 224 25.16 33.21 16.05
N ALA A 225 24.86 31.93 15.82
CA ALA A 225 25.85 30.85 15.89
C ALA A 225 26.81 30.89 14.68
N GLN A 226 27.93 31.63 14.82
CA GLN A 226 28.94 31.73 13.75
C GLN A 226 29.80 30.47 13.58
N LEU A 227 29.92 29.66 14.64
CA LEU A 227 30.63 28.40 14.64
C LEU A 227 29.71 27.31 15.17
N LEU A 228 29.50 26.27 14.37
CA LEU A 228 28.76 25.08 14.77
C LEU A 228 29.72 23.89 14.87
N ASP A 229 29.93 23.42 16.10
CA ASP A 229 30.73 22.22 16.37
C ASP A 229 29.84 20.99 16.43
N MET A 230 30.02 20.11 15.45
CA MET A 230 29.28 18.87 15.28
C MET A 230 30.25 17.67 15.22
N SER A 231 31.41 17.80 15.87
CA SER A 231 32.44 16.75 15.90
C SER A 231 32.11 15.61 16.88
N GLY A 232 32.59 14.40 16.58
CA GLY A 232 32.49 13.24 17.49
C GLY A 232 31.06 12.76 17.73
N LEU A 233 30.16 12.95 16.75
CA LEU A 233 28.75 12.58 16.86
C LEU A 233 28.44 11.24 16.18
N ASP A 234 29.45 10.56 15.62
CA ASP A 234 29.32 9.35 14.81
C ASP A 234 28.25 9.50 13.71
N ALA A 235 28.06 10.72 13.21
CA ALA A 235 27.01 11.04 12.27
C ALA A 235 27.34 10.45 10.90
N TRP A 236 26.40 9.70 10.31
CA TRP A 236 26.50 9.17 8.95
C TRP A 236 25.78 10.04 7.91
N LYS A 237 24.91 10.94 8.37
CA LYS A 237 24.16 11.90 7.54
C LYS A 237 23.99 13.23 8.28
N LEU A 238 24.03 14.33 7.53
CA LEU A 238 23.76 15.69 8.02
C LEU A 238 22.36 16.15 7.61
N SER A 239 21.72 16.97 8.45
CA SER A 239 20.45 17.63 8.11
C SER A 239 20.70 18.80 7.15
N SER A 240 19.87 18.95 6.12
CA SER A 240 19.95 20.11 5.20
C SER A 240 19.74 21.45 5.89
N ARG A 241 19.05 21.46 7.04
CA ARG A 241 18.80 22.67 7.85
C ARG A 241 20.07 23.40 8.27
N ILE A 242 21.19 22.69 8.42
CA ILE A 242 22.50 23.27 8.74
C ILE A 242 22.90 24.35 7.71
N TRP A 243 22.52 24.17 6.45
CA TRP A 243 22.85 25.10 5.36
C TRP A 243 21.98 26.35 5.34
N ASN A 244 20.83 26.34 6.02
CA ASN A 244 19.92 27.48 6.10
C ASN A 244 20.25 28.41 7.28
N LEU A 245 21.28 28.10 8.08
CA LEU A 245 21.67 28.92 9.23
C LEU A 245 22.31 30.25 8.76
N PRO A 246 21.65 31.41 9.00
CA PRO A 246 21.99 32.67 8.33
C PRO A 246 23.36 33.24 8.72
N TYR A 247 23.88 32.88 9.90
CA TYR A 247 25.14 33.42 10.42
C TYR A 247 26.27 32.41 10.50
N LEU A 248 26.06 31.19 10.01
CA LEU A 248 27.04 30.11 10.09
C LEU A 248 28.26 30.40 9.20
N LYS A 249 29.43 30.58 9.82
CA LYS A 249 30.71 30.81 9.12
C LYS A 249 31.65 29.62 9.17
N LYS A 250 31.55 28.79 10.21
CA LYS A 250 32.44 27.65 10.41
C LYS A 250 31.65 26.44 10.92
N LEU A 251 31.79 25.32 10.21
CA LEU A 251 31.20 24.03 10.58
C LEU A 251 32.31 23.02 10.86
N VAL A 252 32.34 22.44 12.06
CA VAL A 252 33.33 21.42 12.44
C VAL A 252 32.65 20.05 12.42
N LEU A 253 33.16 19.14 11.58
CA LEU A 253 32.58 17.80 11.35
C LEU A 253 33.56 16.66 11.64
N SER A 254 34.68 16.94 12.31
CA SER A 254 35.70 15.93 12.60
C SER A 254 35.14 14.75 13.40
N ASN A 255 35.69 13.55 13.18
CA ASN A 255 35.28 12.32 13.89
C ASN A 255 33.80 11.98 13.69
N ASN A 256 33.36 11.91 12.43
CA ASN A 256 32.04 11.43 12.00
C ASN A 256 32.19 10.44 10.84
N TYR A 257 31.16 9.62 10.59
CA TYR A 257 31.14 8.62 9.52
C TYR A 257 30.43 9.13 8.25
N LEU A 258 30.69 10.38 7.86
CA LEU A 258 30.02 11.01 6.73
C LEU A 258 30.52 10.44 5.40
N THR A 259 29.61 9.87 4.60
CA THR A 259 29.91 9.36 3.26
C THR A 259 29.84 10.44 2.18
N ARG A 260 29.01 11.47 2.42
CA ARG A 260 28.85 12.64 1.56
C ARG A 260 28.46 13.84 2.42
N ILE A 261 29.00 15.00 2.07
CA ILE A 261 28.48 16.28 2.56
C ILE A 261 27.29 16.64 1.66
N PRO A 262 26.04 16.73 2.18
CA PRO A 262 24.90 17.15 1.36
C PRO A 262 25.23 18.51 0.74
N SER A 263 25.10 18.64 -0.58
CA SER A 263 25.18 19.94 -1.24
C SER A 263 23.99 20.78 -0.79
N GLY A 264 24.27 21.97 -0.26
CA GLY A 264 23.26 23.03 -0.12
C GLY A 264 22.83 23.57 -1.47
#